data_AF-A0A7L0D2W3-F1
#
_entry.id   AF-A0A7L0D2W3-F1
#
_cell.length_a   1.000
_cell.length_b   1.000
_cell.length_c   1.000
_cell.angle_alpha   90.00
_cell.angle_beta   90.00
_cell.angle_gamma   90.00
#
_symmetry.space_group_name_H-M   'P 1'
#
loop_
_entity.id
_entity.type
_entity.pdbx_description
1 polymer ?
#
loop_
_entity_poly.entity_id
_entity_poly.type
_entity_poly.pdbx_seq_one_letter_code
_entity_poly.pdbx_strand_id
1 'polypeptide(L)' 'GKTRRVSQKRKSSDVPLQPVGKRKRVSFGGHLSPELFDKSLPPNSPLKKGAIPARLSLPFRNSPRAVLKKAHFAVQ' A
#
# COMPACT_ATOMS: atom_id res chain seq x y z
N GLY A 1 49.16 26.67 -16.04
CA GLY A 1 48.23 26.44 -17.17
C GLY A 1 47.88 24.97 -17.26
N LYS A 2 46.62 24.68 -17.61
CA LYS A 2 46.11 23.51 -18.37
C LYS A 2 46.14 22.14 -17.64
N THR A 3 45.15 21.86 -16.79
CA THR A 3 43.88 21.09 -17.04
C THR A 3 43.98 19.62 -16.60
N ARG A 4 43.37 19.30 -15.45
CA ARG A 4 43.03 17.92 -15.04
C ARG A 4 41.94 17.39 -15.96
N ARG A 5 42.18 16.29 -16.67
CA ARG A 5 41.15 15.62 -17.46
C ARG A 5 40.18 14.88 -16.53
N VAL A 6 39.05 15.52 -16.24
CA VAL A 6 37.83 14.86 -15.78
C VAL A 6 37.19 14.13 -16.98
N SER A 7 36.40 13.10 -16.69
CA SER A 7 35.35 12.53 -17.53
C SER A 7 35.74 11.40 -18.49
N GLN A 8 35.47 10.17 -18.06
CA GLN A 8 34.55 9.29 -18.79
C GLN A 8 33.60 8.61 -17.81
N LYS A 9 32.67 9.38 -17.23
CA LYS A 9 31.46 8.80 -16.64
C LYS A 9 30.75 8.11 -17.81
N ARG A 10 30.64 6.78 -17.77
CA ARG A 10 29.84 6.02 -18.74
C ARG A 10 28.46 6.68 -18.76
N LYS A 11 28.16 7.34 -19.88
CA LYS A 11 26.85 7.88 -20.19
C LYS A 11 26.01 6.62 -20.37
N SER A 12 25.38 6.14 -19.29
CA SER A 12 24.27 5.21 -19.43
C SER A 12 23.32 5.91 -20.38
N SER A 13 23.20 5.34 -21.57
CA SER A 13 22.29 5.79 -22.60
C SER A 13 21.03 6.28 -21.92
N ASP A 14 20.71 7.56 -22.15
CA ASP A 14 19.35 8.07 -22.04
C ASP A 14 18.54 7.29 -23.07
N VAL A 15 18.28 6.02 -22.75
CA VAL A 15 17.09 5.34 -23.21
C VAL A 15 16.04 6.13 -22.46
N PRO A 16 15.18 6.92 -23.14
CA PRO A 16 13.96 7.31 -22.49
C PRO A 16 13.38 5.99 -22.01
N LEU A 17 13.33 5.78 -20.70
CA LEU A 17 12.42 4.82 -20.12
C LEU A 17 11.05 5.41 -20.44
N GLN A 18 10.65 5.29 -21.72
CA GLN A 18 9.30 5.41 -22.19
C GLN A 18 8.50 4.71 -21.11
N PRO A 19 7.54 5.38 -20.44
CA PRO A 19 6.77 4.72 -19.41
C PRO A 19 6.18 3.49 -20.08
N VAL A 20 6.77 2.32 -19.84
CA VAL A 20 6.28 1.05 -20.33
C VAL A 20 4.87 1.03 -19.80
N GLY A 21 3.89 1.24 -20.68
CA GLY A 21 2.60 1.84 -20.33
C GLY A 21 2.03 1.21 -19.07
N LYS A 22 1.32 1.98 -18.23
CA LYS A 22 0.83 1.62 -16.88
C LYS A 22 0.23 0.20 -16.80
N ARG A 23 1.08 -0.82 -16.74
CA ARG A 23 0.71 -2.23 -16.67
C ARG A 23 0.47 -2.52 -15.21
N LYS A 24 -0.60 -3.27 -14.93
CA LYS A 24 -0.87 -3.75 -13.57
C LYS A 24 0.28 -4.64 -13.14
N ARG A 25 0.96 -4.24 -12.07
CA ARG A 25 2.04 -5.02 -11.44
C ARG A 25 1.69 -5.17 -9.97
N VAL A 26 2.08 -6.31 -9.40
CA VAL A 26 1.93 -6.54 -7.96
C VAL A 26 2.93 -5.66 -7.23
N SER A 27 2.48 -5.08 -6.12
CA SER A 27 3.29 -4.34 -5.18
C SER A 27 2.91 -4.77 -3.77
N PHE A 28 3.82 -4.55 -2.83
CA PHE A 28 3.55 -4.72 -1.41
C PHE A 28 3.24 -3.35 -0.80
N GLY A 29 2.19 -3.29 0.01
CA GLY A 29 1.86 -2.10 0.78
C GLY A 29 2.85 -1.86 1.92
N GLY A 30 2.72 -0.72 2.60
CA GLY A 30 3.46 -0.46 3.83
C GLY A 30 2.99 -1.35 4.99
N HIS A 31 3.72 -1.29 6.11
CA HIS A 31 3.32 -1.98 7.34
C HIS A 31 1.98 -1.45 7.85
N LEU A 32 1.16 -2.36 8.36
CA LEU A 32 -0.11 -2.08 9.00
C LEU A 32 -0.05 -2.53 10.46
N SER A 33 -0.72 -1.81 11.34
CA SER A 33 -0.87 -2.24 12.72
C SER A 33 -1.63 -3.58 12.76
N PRO A 34 -1.11 -4.60 13.46
CA PRO A 34 -1.78 -5.89 13.55
C PRO A 34 -3.05 -5.79 14.41
N GLU A 35 -3.89 -6.80 14.32
CA GLU A 35 -5.03 -6.98 15.20
C GLU A 35 -4.60 -7.67 16.50
N LEU A 36 -4.95 -7.10 17.64
CA LEU A 36 -4.63 -7.64 18.96
C LEU A 36 -5.82 -8.45 19.47
N PHE A 37 -5.62 -9.76 19.65
CA PHE A 37 -6.60 -10.67 20.23
C PHE A 37 -6.16 -11.16 21.61
N ASP A 38 -7.12 -11.48 22.46
CA ASP A 38 -6.93 -12.34 23.62
C ASP A 38 -7.40 -13.75 23.25
N LYS A 39 -6.70 -14.79 23.71
CA LYS A 39 -7.08 -16.19 23.46
C LYS A 39 -8.29 -16.64 24.28
N SER A 40 -8.55 -15.98 25.42
CA SER A 40 -9.70 -16.28 26.28
C SER A 40 -11.00 -15.67 25.75
N LEU A 41 -10.89 -14.64 24.91
CA LEU A 41 -12.03 -13.94 24.34
C LEU A 41 -12.52 -14.61 23.05
N PRO A 42 -13.82 -14.50 22.74
CA PRO A 42 -14.35 -15.01 21.49
C PRO A 42 -13.71 -14.30 20.28
N PRO A 43 -13.62 -14.98 19.13
CA PRO A 43 -12.95 -14.45 17.94
C PRO A 43 -13.60 -13.19 17.35
N ASN A 44 -14.81 -12.82 17.79
CA ASN A 44 -15.51 -11.62 17.36
C ASN A 44 -15.22 -10.36 18.20
N SER A 45 -14.41 -10.49 19.25
CA SER A 45 -14.11 -9.45 20.25
C SER A 45 -12.59 -9.20 20.37
N PRO A 46 -11.93 -8.70 19.32
CA PRO A 46 -10.51 -8.33 19.43
C PRO A 46 -10.33 -7.17 20.42
N LEU A 47 -9.22 -7.18 21.15
CA LEU A 47 -8.85 -6.11 22.08
C LEU A 47 -8.56 -4.79 21.36
N LYS A 48 -7.87 -4.87 20.20
CA LYS A 48 -7.62 -3.72 19.33
C LYS A 48 -7.71 -4.14 17.88
N LYS A 49 -8.47 -3.38 17.09
CA LYS A 49 -8.60 -3.62 15.65
C LYS A 49 -7.31 -3.26 14.92
N GLY A 50 -6.92 -4.10 13.96
CA GLY A 50 -5.81 -3.82 13.06
C GLY A 50 -6.10 -2.68 12.09
N ALA A 51 -5.04 -2.14 11.47
CA ALA A 51 -5.17 -1.10 10.47
C ALA A 51 -5.72 -1.67 9.15
N ILE A 52 -6.64 -0.93 8.53
CA ILE A 52 -7.26 -1.34 7.26
C ILE A 52 -6.43 -0.76 6.11
N PRO A 53 -6.04 -1.56 5.09
CA PRO A 53 -5.26 -1.07 3.97
C PRO A 53 -6.02 0.04 3.23
N ALA A 54 -5.41 1.22 3.12
CA ALA A 54 -5.94 2.33 2.35
C ALA A 54 -5.40 2.31 0.91
N ARG A 55 -6.27 2.57 -0.08
CA ARG A 55 -5.85 2.80 -1.47
C ARG A 55 -5.40 4.25 -1.64
N LEU A 56 -4.12 4.51 -1.40
CA LEU A 56 -3.52 5.85 -1.52
C LEU A 56 -3.47 6.39 -2.97
N SER A 57 -3.59 5.52 -3.97
CA SER A 57 -3.41 5.88 -5.39
C SER A 57 -4.67 6.42 -6.08
N LEU A 58 -5.82 6.47 -5.40
CA LEU A 58 -7.07 7.00 -5.96
C LEU A 58 -7.67 7.99 -4.95
N PRO A 59 -8.06 9.21 -5.36
CA PRO A 59 -8.83 10.09 -4.50
C PRO A 59 -10.09 9.33 -4.08
N PHE A 60 -10.31 9.29 -2.77
CA PHE A 60 -11.30 8.53 -2.00
C PHE A 60 -12.77 8.62 -2.50
N ARG A 61 -13.07 9.37 -3.56
CA ARG A 61 -14.42 9.79 -3.90
C ARG A 61 -15.31 8.69 -4.50
N ASN A 62 -14.76 7.64 -5.15
CA ASN A 62 -15.57 6.75 -6.01
C ASN A 62 -15.33 5.24 -5.83
N SER A 63 -14.48 4.78 -4.91
CA SER A 63 -14.28 3.33 -4.71
C SER A 63 -15.41 2.78 -3.84
N PRO A 64 -16.14 1.71 -4.25
CA PRO A 64 -17.13 1.11 -3.36
C PRO A 64 -16.42 0.68 -2.08
N ARG A 65 -16.92 1.19 -0.95
CA ARG A 65 -16.49 0.77 0.39
C ARG A 65 -16.60 -0.74 0.43
N ALA A 66 -15.55 -1.46 0.85
CA ALA A 66 -15.64 -2.90 1.04
C ALA A 66 -16.79 -3.19 2.02
N VAL A 67 -17.88 -3.76 1.51
CA VAL A 67 -19.15 -3.85 2.25
C VAL A 67 -19.14 -5.14 3.08
N LEU A 68 -18.31 -5.20 4.11
CA LEU A 68 -18.53 -6.14 5.21
C LEU A 68 -19.73 -5.59 6.01
N LYS A 69 -20.95 -6.01 5.64
CA LYS A 69 -22.17 -5.70 6.38
C LYS A 69 -22.05 -6.33 7.78
N LYS A 70 -22.03 -5.52 8.83
CA LYS A 70 -22.21 -5.98 10.22
C LYS A 70 -23.71 -6.22 10.40
N ALA A 71 -24.15 -7.47 10.45
CA ALA A 71 -25.48 -7.78 10.94
C ALA A 71 -25.51 -7.49 12.45
N HIS A 72 -26.35 -6.55 12.88
CA HIS A 72 -26.77 -6.45 14.27
C HIS A 72 -27.97 -7.38 14.43
N PHE A 73 -27.79 -8.50 15.14
CA PHE A 73 -28.94 -9.22 15.69
C PHE A 73 -29.37 -8.46 16.95
N ALA A 74 -30.51 -7.75 16.86
CA ALA A 74 -31.22 -7.29 18.03
C ALA A 74 -31.90 -8.52 18.64
N VAL A 75 -31.50 -8.88 19.86
CA VAL A 75 -32.20 -9.86 20.68
C VAL A 75 -33.35 -9.11 21.34
N GLN A 76 -34.58 -9.52 21.03
CA GLN A 76 -35.80 -9.17 21.77
C GLN A 76 -35.99 -10.18 22.90
#